data_AF-A0A8S3QBB2-F1
#
_entry.id   AF-A0A8S3QBB2-F1
#
_cell.length_a   1.000
_cell.length_b   1.000
_cell.length_c   1.000
_cell.angle_alpha   90.00
_cell.angle_beta   90.00
_cell.angle_gamma   90.00
#
_symmetry.space_group_name_H-M   'P 1'
#
loop_
_entity.id
_entity.type
_entity.pdbx_description
1 polymer ?
#
loop_
_entity_poly.entity_id
_entity_poly.type
_entity_poly.pdbx_seq_one_letter_code
_entity_poly.pdbx_strand_id
1 'polypeptide(L)'
;MKENEDTSSPNDEGKLLWGVPAGADILKKDVIYDCLFETYDKFDALTLQALQAICREICPMLKRQLKDQLPGGVYYIPEQHLIDECQSVPKTNRISEADFSALDRLDKQAPQKSTVAKSGIINYSNNKTSNFLKQLSKEKREKYFEISRKLRSEEVKTKNKTNTIFFSPYHGTVV
;
A
#
# COMPACT_ATOMS: atom_id res chain seq x y z
N MET A 1 -46.44 19.19 -23.41
CA MET A 1 -46.35 19.22 -21.94
C MET A 1 -46.67 17.84 -21.40
N LYS A 2 -45.62 17.07 -21.10
CA LYS A 2 -45.61 15.97 -20.14
C LYS A 2 -44.20 15.98 -19.55
N GLU A 3 -44.07 16.67 -18.43
CA GLU A 3 -42.97 16.50 -17.49
C GLU A 3 -43.14 15.12 -16.86
N ASN A 4 -42.06 14.35 -16.74
CA ASN A 4 -42.01 13.17 -15.89
C ASN A 4 -40.59 13.08 -15.32
N GLU A 5 -40.45 13.74 -14.17
CA GLU A 5 -39.73 13.33 -12.96
C GLU A 5 -38.41 12.55 -13.15
N ASP A 6 -37.33 13.32 -13.08
CA ASP A 6 -36.03 12.87 -12.59
C ASP A 6 -36.16 12.35 -11.14
N THR A 7 -36.37 11.05 -10.96
CA THR A 7 -36.11 10.40 -9.68
C THR A 7 -34.62 10.09 -9.58
N SER A 8 -33.81 11.10 -9.23
CA SER A 8 -32.46 10.89 -8.72
C SER A 8 -32.58 10.11 -7.40
N SER A 9 -32.36 8.79 -7.45
CA SER A 9 -32.35 7.97 -6.24
C SER A 9 -31.21 8.44 -5.32
N PRO A 10 -31.51 8.81 -4.07
CA PRO A 10 -30.51 9.33 -3.15
C PRO A 10 -29.62 8.20 -2.61
N ASN A 11 -28.30 8.36 -2.81
CA ASN A 11 -27.18 7.84 -2.04
C ASN A 11 -27.20 6.34 -1.65
N ASP A 12 -26.69 5.50 -2.55
CA ASP A 12 -26.30 4.10 -2.28
C ASP A 12 -25.18 3.96 -1.22
N GLU A 13 -24.46 5.05 -0.92
CA GLU A 13 -23.38 5.07 0.07
C GLU A 13 -23.87 4.77 1.50
N GLY A 14 -25.14 5.08 1.80
CA GLY A 14 -25.73 4.81 3.12
C GLY A 14 -26.00 3.33 3.40
N LYS A 15 -26.17 2.49 2.37
CA LYS A 15 -26.53 1.06 2.54
C LYS A 15 -25.35 0.19 2.98
N LEU A 16 -24.14 0.58 2.63
CA LEU A 16 -22.89 -0.11 3.02
C LEU A 16 -22.66 -0.11 4.54
N LEU A 17 -23.09 0.96 5.24
CA LEU A 17 -22.87 1.12 6.67
C LEU A 17 -23.79 0.25 7.54
N TRP A 18 -24.90 -0.25 6.99
CA TRP A 18 -25.89 -1.06 7.73
C TRP A 18 -25.74 -2.57 7.49
N GLY A 19 -24.61 -3.03 6.95
CA GLY A 19 -24.35 -4.46 6.76
C GLY A 19 -25.12 -5.08 5.58
N VAL A 20 -25.74 -4.27 4.72
CA VAL A 20 -26.22 -4.73 3.42
C VAL A 20 -25.02 -4.73 2.47
N PRO A 21 -24.59 -5.89 1.93
CA PRO A 21 -23.48 -5.91 1.00
C PRO A 21 -23.78 -4.99 -0.19
N ALA A 22 -22.85 -4.08 -0.48
CA ALA A 22 -22.94 -3.20 -1.63
C ALA A 22 -23.22 -4.02 -2.89
N GLY A 23 -24.32 -3.72 -3.58
CA GLY A 23 -24.69 -4.42 -4.81
C GLY A 23 -25.44 -5.74 -4.60
N ALA A 24 -26.20 -5.91 -3.52
CA ALA A 24 -27.15 -7.03 -3.40
C ALA A 24 -28.06 -7.19 -4.64
N ASP A 25 -28.40 -6.07 -5.30
CA ASP A 25 -29.18 -6.05 -6.55
C ASP A 25 -28.33 -6.28 -7.83
N ILE A 26 -26.99 -6.26 -7.72
CA ILE A 26 -26.03 -6.40 -8.84
C ILE A 26 -25.42 -7.82 -8.88
N LEU A 27 -25.62 -8.61 -7.83
CA LEU A 27 -25.06 -9.95 -7.69
C LEU A 27 -25.77 -10.93 -8.64
N LYS A 28 -25.33 -10.95 -9.90
CA LYS A 28 -25.78 -11.91 -10.89
C LYS A 28 -25.20 -13.28 -10.53
N LYS A 29 -26.04 -14.13 -9.95
CA LYS A 29 -25.71 -15.54 -9.68
C LYS A 29 -25.58 -16.26 -11.01
N ASP A 30 -24.35 -16.32 -11.52
CA ASP A 30 -23.97 -17.10 -12.68
C ASP A 30 -23.37 -18.45 -12.24
N VAL A 31 -23.04 -19.30 -13.21
CA VAL A 31 -22.46 -20.61 -12.95
C VAL A 31 -21.16 -20.49 -12.13
N ILE A 32 -20.41 -19.41 -12.28
CA ILE A 32 -19.16 -19.16 -11.55
C ILE A 32 -19.46 -18.81 -10.09
N TYR A 33 -20.48 -17.99 -9.83
CA TYR A 33 -20.97 -17.71 -8.48
C TYR A 33 -21.38 -18.99 -7.77
N ASP A 34 -22.17 -19.84 -8.43
CA ASP A 34 -22.58 -21.12 -7.84
C ASP A 34 -21.35 -21.99 -7.55
N CYS A 35 -20.38 -22.12 -8.46
CA CYS A 35 -19.14 -22.85 -8.21
C CYS A 35 -18.27 -22.29 -7.07
N LEU A 36 -18.29 -20.97 -6.82
CA LEU A 36 -17.52 -20.32 -5.75
C LEU A 36 -18.10 -20.60 -4.36
N PHE A 37 -19.43 -20.75 -4.28
CA PHE A 37 -20.15 -20.98 -3.03
C PHE A 37 -20.67 -22.41 -2.88
N GLU A 38 -20.44 -23.27 -3.87
CA GLU A 38 -20.70 -24.69 -3.76
C GLU A 38 -19.83 -25.28 -2.66
N THR A 39 -20.47 -25.92 -1.68
CA THR A 39 -19.77 -26.59 -0.60
C THR A 39 -18.95 -27.73 -1.19
N TYR A 40 -17.65 -27.47 -1.37
CA TYR A 40 -16.72 -28.50 -1.80
C TYR A 40 -16.36 -29.35 -0.58
N ASP A 41 -17.03 -30.49 -0.41
CA ASP A 41 -16.83 -31.43 0.72
C ASP A 41 -15.41 -32.02 0.79
N LYS A 42 -14.56 -31.73 -0.19
CA LYS A 42 -13.18 -32.19 -0.31
C LYS A 42 -12.19 -31.03 -0.35
N PHE A 43 -12.25 -30.13 0.62
CA PHE A 43 -11.06 -29.33 0.91
C PHE A 43 -9.99 -30.28 1.45
N ASP A 44 -8.83 -30.33 0.80
CA ASP A 44 -7.68 -31.04 1.32
C ASP A 44 -7.37 -30.48 2.72
N ALA A 45 -7.15 -31.38 3.68
CA ALA A 45 -6.82 -31.01 5.05
C ALA A 45 -5.62 -30.05 5.09
N LEU A 46 -4.68 -30.19 4.13
CA LEU A 46 -3.55 -29.29 3.96
C LEU A 46 -3.97 -27.89 3.52
N THR A 47 -4.97 -27.76 2.65
CA THR A 47 -5.51 -26.46 2.23
C THR A 47 -6.19 -25.74 3.39
N LEU A 48 -6.97 -26.47 4.19
CA LEU A 48 -7.64 -25.89 5.36
C LEU A 48 -6.63 -25.43 6.42
N GLN A 49 -5.59 -26.23 6.68
CA GLN A 49 -4.49 -25.87 7.58
C GLN A 49 -3.70 -24.66 7.07
N ALA A 50 -3.39 -24.60 5.77
CA ALA A 50 -2.70 -23.47 5.16
C ALA A 50 -3.54 -22.19 5.28
N LEU A 51 -4.84 -22.26 4.99
CA LEU A 51 -5.74 -21.12 5.11
C LEU A 51 -5.83 -20.62 6.56
N GLN A 52 -5.96 -21.53 7.53
CA GLN A 52 -5.95 -21.19 8.95
C GLN A 52 -4.65 -20.49 9.37
N ALA A 53 -3.49 -20.97 8.91
CA ALA A 53 -2.20 -20.34 9.18
C ALA A 53 -2.12 -18.93 8.58
N ILE A 54 -2.56 -18.76 7.34
CA ILE A 54 -2.59 -17.46 6.66
C ILE A 54 -3.52 -16.49 7.40
N CYS A 55 -4.76 -16.89 7.68
CA CYS A 55 -5.72 -16.04 8.39
C CYS A 55 -5.26 -15.69 9.80
N ARG A 56 -4.58 -16.61 10.50
CA ARG A 56 -4.02 -16.37 11.84
C ARG A 56 -3.00 -15.23 11.82
N GLU A 57 -2.19 -15.10 10.78
CA GLU A 57 -1.18 -14.05 10.65
C GLU A 57 -1.75 -12.75 10.05
N ILE A 58 -2.70 -12.86 9.13
CA ILE A 58 -3.36 -11.68 8.52
C ILE A 58 -4.18 -10.91 9.56
N CYS A 59 -4.92 -11.60 10.43
CA CYS A 59 -5.76 -10.95 11.46
C CYS A 59 -5.01 -9.93 12.35
N PRO A 60 -3.89 -10.28 13.01
CA PRO A 60 -3.15 -9.33 13.83
C PRO A 60 -2.49 -8.23 12.99
N MET A 61 -2.05 -8.54 11.76
CA MET A 61 -1.52 -7.53 10.84
C MET A 61 -2.59 -6.48 10.52
N LEU A 62 -3.79 -6.91 10.10
CA LEU A 62 -4.92 -6.02 9.80
C LEU A 62 -5.32 -5.20 11.03
N LYS A 63 -5.36 -5.80 12.22
CA LYS A 63 -5.65 -5.06 13.46
C LYS A 63 -4.64 -3.94 13.74
N ARG A 64 -3.36 -4.18 13.48
CA ARG A 64 -2.32 -3.14 13.61
C ARG A 64 -2.51 -2.05 12.55
N GLN A 65 -2.70 -2.44 11.28
CA GLN A 65 -2.93 -1.48 10.19
C GLN A 65 -4.16 -0.62 10.44
N LEU A 66 -5.27 -1.22 10.88
CA LEU A 66 -6.50 -0.49 11.21
C LEU A 66 -6.28 0.49 12.37
N LYS A 67 -5.49 0.12 13.39
CA LYS A 67 -5.15 1.03 14.48
C LYS A 67 -4.37 2.25 13.99
N ASP A 68 -3.45 2.05 13.04
CA ASP A 68 -2.62 3.11 12.51
C ASP A 68 -3.37 3.99 11.49
N GLN A 69 -4.26 3.40 10.69
CA GLN A 69 -5.01 4.08 9.64
C GLN A 69 -6.31 4.72 10.12
N LEU A 70 -6.92 4.20 11.19
CA LEU A 70 -8.21 4.67 11.74
C LEU A 70 -8.09 4.83 13.27
N PRO A 71 -7.36 5.85 13.76
CA PRO A 71 -7.20 6.09 15.18
C PRO A 71 -8.57 6.41 15.81
N GLY A 72 -9.18 5.47 16.55
CA GLY A 72 -10.49 5.68 17.21
C GLY A 72 -11.69 4.99 16.54
N GLY A 73 -11.47 4.27 15.43
CA GLY A 73 -12.48 3.42 14.81
C GLY A 73 -13.72 4.19 14.29
N VAL A 74 -14.90 3.58 14.41
CA VAL A 74 -16.17 4.09 13.81
C VAL A 74 -16.59 5.47 14.35
N TYR A 75 -16.13 5.85 15.54
CA TYR A 75 -16.47 7.13 16.18
C TYR A 75 -15.37 8.17 16.05
N TYR A 76 -14.33 7.91 15.25
CA TYR A 76 -13.30 8.90 15.05
C TYR A 76 -13.81 10.06 14.21
N ILE A 77 -13.86 11.24 14.82
CA ILE A 77 -14.13 12.50 14.14
C ILE A 77 -12.76 13.14 13.86
N PRO A 78 -12.26 13.13 12.61
CA PRO A 78 -10.96 13.73 12.29
C PRO A 78 -11.00 15.24 12.54
N GLU A 79 -9.88 15.79 12.99
CA GLU A 79 -9.72 17.24 13.10
C GLU A 79 -9.74 17.90 11.72
N GLN A 80 -10.18 19.17 11.64
CA GLN A 80 -10.34 19.88 10.37
C GLN A 80 -9.04 19.91 9.53
N HIS A 81 -7.88 20.02 10.17
CA HIS A 81 -6.60 20.03 9.46
C HIS A 81 -6.32 18.71 8.72
N LEU A 82 -6.71 17.56 9.29
CA LEU A 82 -6.56 16.25 8.64
C LEU A 82 -7.51 16.12 7.46
N ILE A 83 -8.72 16.66 7.57
CA ILE A 83 -9.70 16.68 6.47
C ILE A 83 -9.12 17.47 5.29
N ASP A 84 -8.55 18.64 5.56
CA ASP A 84 -7.95 19.50 4.54
C ASP A 84 -6.72 18.84 3.88
N GLU A 85 -5.88 18.15 4.65
CA GLU A 85 -4.77 17.34 4.11
C GLU A 85 -5.28 16.17 3.26
N CYS A 86 -6.31 15.46 3.69
CA CYS A 86 -6.90 14.34 2.96
C CYS A 86 -7.52 14.77 1.62
N GLN A 87 -7.96 16.03 1.45
CA GLN A 87 -8.43 16.52 0.15
C GLN A 87 -7.34 16.52 -0.93
N SER A 88 -6.08 16.59 -0.53
CA SER A 88 -4.95 16.51 -1.46
C SER A 88 -4.70 15.09 -1.98
N VAL A 89 -5.24 14.07 -1.29
CA VAL A 89 -5.07 12.67 -1.65
C VAL A 89 -6.09 12.28 -2.73
N PRO A 90 -5.68 11.62 -3.83
CA PRO A 90 -6.61 11.20 -4.85
C PRO A 90 -7.62 10.18 -4.31
N LYS A 91 -8.92 10.40 -4.60
CA LYS A 91 -10.03 9.58 -4.12
C LYS A 91 -10.06 8.15 -4.70
N THR A 92 -9.26 7.86 -5.72
CA THR A 92 -9.22 6.56 -6.40
C THR A 92 -7.94 5.81 -6.05
N ASN A 93 -8.05 4.53 -5.68
CA ASN A 93 -6.91 3.65 -5.41
C ASN A 93 -6.07 3.28 -6.65
N ARG A 94 -6.27 3.96 -7.79
CA ARG A 94 -5.51 3.73 -9.03
C ARG A 94 -4.00 3.96 -8.88
N ILE A 95 -3.58 4.72 -7.87
CA ILE A 95 -2.17 4.99 -7.62
C ILE A 95 -1.42 3.70 -7.26
N SER A 96 -2.00 2.86 -6.39
CA SER A 96 -1.31 1.64 -5.97
C SER A 96 -1.15 0.65 -7.13
N GLU A 97 -2.20 0.44 -7.94
CA GLU A 97 -2.14 -0.40 -9.14
C GLU A 97 -1.13 0.11 -10.17
N ALA A 98 -1.09 1.43 -10.40
CA ALA A 98 -0.13 2.05 -11.30
C ALA A 98 1.32 1.87 -10.79
N ASP A 99 1.53 1.99 -9.48
CA ASP A 99 2.84 1.80 -8.84
C ASP A 99 3.31 0.34 -8.95
N PHE A 100 2.41 -0.63 -8.74
CA PHE A 100 2.72 -2.04 -8.95
C PHE A 100 3.05 -2.35 -10.41
N SER A 101 2.30 -1.78 -11.35
CA SER A 101 2.60 -1.92 -12.78
C SER A 101 3.96 -1.32 -13.14
N ALA A 102 4.30 -0.15 -12.59
CA ALA A 102 5.60 0.48 -12.78
C ALA A 102 6.73 -0.36 -12.17
N LEU A 103 6.50 -0.95 -11.00
CA LEU A 103 7.46 -1.82 -10.33
C LEU A 103 7.72 -3.11 -11.13
N ASP A 104 6.67 -3.80 -11.60
CA ASP A 104 6.79 -5.00 -12.45
C ASP A 104 7.56 -4.69 -13.75
N ARG A 105 7.31 -3.52 -14.34
CA ARG A 105 8.08 -3.06 -15.51
C ARG A 105 9.56 -2.84 -15.17
N LEU A 106 9.87 -2.22 -14.03
CA LEU A 106 11.24 -2.00 -13.58
C LEU A 106 11.96 -3.30 -13.22
N ASP A 107 11.24 -4.29 -12.71
CA ASP A 107 11.79 -5.62 -12.45
C ASP A 107 12.21 -6.31 -13.75
N LYS A 108 11.39 -6.19 -14.82
CA LYS A 108 11.72 -6.73 -16.14
C LYS A 108 12.86 -5.98 -16.84
N GLN A 109 12.91 -4.66 -16.72
CA GLN A 109 13.90 -3.83 -17.42
C GLN A 109 15.25 -3.75 -16.69
N ALA A 110 15.24 -3.77 -15.36
CA ALA A 110 16.42 -3.60 -14.54
C ALA A 110 16.38 -4.52 -13.30
N PRO A 111 16.41 -5.86 -13.50
CA PRO A 111 16.31 -6.83 -12.41
C PRO A 111 17.42 -6.68 -11.38
N GLN A 112 18.61 -6.23 -11.80
CA GLN A 112 19.79 -6.02 -10.94
C GLN A 112 19.63 -4.86 -9.94
N LYS A 113 18.66 -3.96 -10.11
CA LYS A 113 18.43 -2.86 -9.17
C LYS A 113 17.68 -3.39 -7.94
N SER A 114 18.10 -2.94 -6.77
CA SER A 114 17.38 -3.24 -5.52
C SER A 114 15.97 -2.66 -5.52
N THR A 115 15.06 -3.29 -4.78
CA THR A 115 13.68 -2.81 -4.62
C THR A 115 13.62 -1.37 -4.09
N VAL A 116 14.55 -1.00 -3.20
CA VAL A 116 14.66 0.37 -2.67
C VAL A 116 15.01 1.38 -3.77
N ALA A 117 15.89 1.02 -4.70
CA ALA A 117 16.24 1.91 -5.80
C ALA A 117 15.06 2.05 -6.79
N LYS A 118 14.32 0.97 -7.03
CA LYS A 118 13.12 0.97 -7.89
C LYS A 118 11.99 1.80 -7.29
N SER A 119 11.68 1.62 -6.01
CA SER A 119 10.67 2.43 -5.30
C SER A 119 11.05 3.91 -5.26
N GLY A 120 12.34 4.23 -5.12
CA GLY A 120 12.84 5.60 -5.22
C GLY A 120 12.54 6.26 -6.57
N ILE A 121 12.63 5.52 -7.69
CA ILE A 121 12.29 6.02 -9.03
C ILE A 121 10.79 6.30 -9.14
N ILE A 122 9.95 5.37 -8.66
CA ILE A 122 8.49 5.51 -8.68
C ILE A 122 8.08 6.74 -7.84
N ASN A 123 8.58 6.86 -6.62
CA ASN A 123 8.31 8.01 -5.75
C ASN A 123 8.78 9.33 -6.37
N TYR A 124 9.94 9.34 -7.02
CA TYR A 124 10.45 10.53 -7.71
C TYR A 124 9.52 10.99 -8.84
N SER A 125 8.93 10.03 -9.56
CA SER A 125 7.95 10.29 -10.62
C SER A 125 6.62 10.79 -10.05
N ASN A 126 6.06 10.08 -9.06
CA ASN A 126 4.75 10.38 -8.47
C ASN A 126 4.72 11.75 -7.80
N ASN A 127 5.79 12.10 -7.08
CA ASN A 127 5.89 13.39 -6.41
C ASN A 127 6.29 14.53 -7.35
N LYS A 128 6.44 14.26 -8.66
CA LYS A 128 6.88 15.23 -9.68
C LYS A 128 8.15 15.97 -9.24
N THR A 129 9.06 15.26 -8.58
CA THR A 129 10.25 15.84 -7.96
C THR A 129 11.13 16.55 -9.00
N SER A 130 11.12 16.09 -10.25
CA SER A 130 11.80 16.76 -11.37
C SER A 130 11.26 18.17 -11.63
N ASN A 131 9.94 18.37 -11.58
CA ASN A 131 9.31 19.67 -11.78
C ASN A 131 9.57 20.58 -10.59
N PHE A 132 9.48 20.05 -9.37
CA PHE A 132 9.84 20.77 -8.15
C PHE A 132 11.29 21.30 -8.21
N LEU A 133 12.24 20.44 -8.58
CA LEU A 133 13.65 20.83 -8.69
C LEU A 133 13.92 21.87 -9.80
N LYS A 134 13.08 21.92 -10.85
CA LYS A 134 13.18 22.93 -11.91
C LYS A 134 12.66 24.31 -11.47
N GLN A 135 11.72 24.35 -10.53
CA GLN A 135 11.14 25.60 -10.01
C GLN A 135 12.04 26.26 -8.95
N LEU A 136 12.99 25.52 -8.36
CA LEU A 136 13.93 26.05 -7.37
C LEU A 136 15.06 26.85 -8.00
N SER A 137 15.56 27.83 -7.25
CA SER A 137 16.81 28.53 -7.61
C SER A 137 18.00 27.56 -7.60
N LYS A 138 19.01 27.86 -8.42
CA LYS A 138 20.22 27.03 -8.55
C LYS A 138 20.88 26.75 -7.19
N GLU A 139 20.95 27.76 -6.34
CA GLU A 139 21.55 27.68 -4.99
C GLU A 139 20.77 26.74 -4.06
N LYS A 140 19.44 26.88 -3.99
CA LYS A 140 18.60 25.99 -3.18
C LYS A 140 18.66 24.55 -3.69
N ARG A 141 18.67 24.37 -5.01
CA ARG A 141 18.78 23.06 -5.63
C ARG A 141 20.10 22.37 -5.30
N GLU A 142 21.22 23.09 -5.37
CA GLU A 142 22.54 22.53 -5.00
C GLU A 142 22.59 22.15 -3.52
N LYS A 143 22.02 22.99 -2.64
CA LYS A 143 21.92 22.71 -1.20
C LYS A 143 21.18 21.39 -0.93
N TYR A 144 20.06 21.13 -1.61
CA TYR A 144 19.35 19.85 -1.46
C TYR A 144 20.20 18.66 -1.94
N PHE A 145 20.91 18.80 -3.06
CA PHE A 145 21.79 17.73 -3.53
C PHE A 145 22.97 17.47 -2.59
N GLU A 146 23.55 18.50 -1.99
CA GLU A 146 24.58 18.34 -0.97
C GLU A 146 24.07 17.57 0.25
N ILE A 147 22.87 17.90 0.74
CA ILE A 147 22.25 17.19 1.86
C ILE A 147 22.03 15.72 1.50
N SER A 148 21.44 15.42 0.34
CA SER A 148 21.21 14.05 -0.11
C SER A 148 22.53 13.24 -0.24
N ARG A 149 23.61 13.86 -0.73
CA ARG A 149 24.93 13.22 -0.81
C ARG A 149 25.51 12.90 0.58
N LYS A 150 25.36 13.82 1.54
CA LYS A 150 25.82 13.62 2.92
C LYS A 150 25.07 12.47 3.60
N LEU A 151 23.74 12.47 3.55
CA LEU A 151 22.91 11.41 4.14
C LEU A 151 23.25 10.02 3.59
N ARG A 152 23.43 9.89 2.27
CA ARG A 152 23.87 8.63 1.66
C ARG A 152 25.22 8.17 2.21
N SER A 153 26.16 9.10 2.40
CA SER A 153 27.49 8.77 2.94
C SER A 153 27.42 8.26 4.38
N GLU A 154 26.48 8.78 5.17
CA GLU A 154 26.25 8.39 6.55
C GLU A 154 25.58 7.02 6.65
N GLU A 155 24.58 6.74 5.81
CA GLU A 155 23.94 5.41 5.72
C GLU A 155 24.93 4.31 5.33
N VAL A 156 25.87 4.61 4.42
CA VAL A 156 26.91 3.65 4.03
C VAL A 156 27.86 3.38 5.20
N LYS A 157 28.22 4.41 5.98
CA LYS A 157 29.07 4.27 7.16
C LYS A 157 28.39 3.45 8.26
N THR A 158 27.10 3.66 8.51
CA THR A 158 26.35 2.90 9.52
C THR A 158 26.19 1.44 9.12
N LYS A 159 25.82 1.14 7.86
CA LYS A 159 25.73 -0.24 7.36
C LYS A 159 27.07 -0.99 7.45
N ASN A 160 28.18 -0.33 7.14
CA ASN A 160 29.50 -0.93 7.26
C ASN A 160 29.83 -1.25 8.72
N LYS A 161 29.53 -0.36 9.67
CA LYS A 161 29.70 -0.63 11.10
C LYS A 161 28.85 -1.79 11.59
N THR A 162 27.60 -1.92 11.14
CA THR A 162 26.72 -3.04 11.55
C THR A 162 27.22 -4.37 11.00
N ASN A 163 27.71 -4.40 9.77
CA ASN A 163 28.31 -5.60 9.18
C ASN A 163 29.63 -6.02 9.84
N THR A 164 30.41 -5.08 10.40
CA THR A 164 31.63 -5.41 11.15
C THR A 164 31.31 -6.07 12.51
N ILE A 165 30.18 -5.76 13.13
CA ILE A 165 29.80 -6.31 14.45
C ILE A 165 29.33 -7.77 14.34
N PHE A 166 28.89 -8.23 13.16
CA PHE A 166 28.44 -9.62 12.93
C PHE A 166 29.57 -10.60 12.54
N PHE A 167 30.80 -10.14 12.32
CA PHE A 167 31.98 -11.01 12.10
C PHE A 167 32.86 -11.03 13.35
N SER A 168 32.41 -11.70 14.41
CA SER A 168 33.30 -12.15 15.49
C SER A 168 33.93 -13.49 15.09
N PRO A 169 35.27 -13.64 15.09
CA PRO A 169 35.92 -14.89 14.75
C PRO A 169 35.82 -15.85 15.95
N TYR A 170 34.99 -16.87 15.85
CA TYR A 170 35.06 -18.00 16.78
C TYR A 170 36.33 -18.81 16.48
N HIS A 171 37.37 -18.58 17.27
CA HIS A 171 38.38 -19.59 17.59
C HIS A 171 37.80 -20.56 18.62
N GLY A 172 37.95 -21.87 18.40
CA GLY A 172 37.52 -22.90 19.35
C GLY A 172 37.67 -24.32 18.82
N THR A 173 38.92 -24.79 18.82
CA THR A 173 39.42 -26.15 19.11
C THR A 173 38.45 -27.33 19.03
N VAL A 174 38.72 -28.27 18.11
CA VAL A 174 38.20 -29.64 18.15
C VAL A 174 39.27 -30.51 18.80
N VAL A 175 38.85 -31.33 19.76
CA VAL A 175 39.64 -32.31 20.54
C VAL A 175 40.41 -33.26 19.63
#